data_AF-A0A7L0JLI6-F1
#
_entry.id   AF-A0A7L0JLI6-F1
#
_cell.length_a   1.000
_cell.length_b   1.000
_cell.length_c   1.000
_cell.angle_alpha   90.00
_cell.angle_beta   90.00
_cell.angle_gamma   90.00
#
_symmetry.space_group_name_H-M   'P 1'
#
loop_
_entity.id
_entity.type
_entity.pdbx_description
1 polymer ?
#
loop_
_entity_poly.entity_id
_entity_poly.type
_entity_poly.pdbx_seq_one_letter_code
_entity_poly.pdbx_strand_id
1 'polypeptide(L)'
;SLLCPCRSAVLSKMAEQNYPSLTEVVKQVAEQQHLQSSEIEKNKTILFQLQAKLQELEKEMDSILLETKATEREIYLHDDAIEVTKHHCENLEAQVRALYSENMKLRLDVETIQEEYEMTFARNSEYREKIKAHKNLFREMESKMPVMIELAKKKAVVTELRTKKEELMHDLQNPEGSVTNQVQEEITLLKREITSVKEFISKKTGLLEEEKKMHAKLRKEIEVSH
;
A
#
# COMPACT_ATOMS: atom_id res chain seq x y z
N SER A 1 -86.32 23.44 139.76
CA SER A 1 -86.05 22.44 138.71
C SER A 1 -84.56 22.53 138.37
N LEU A 2 -83.69 21.82 139.09
CA LEU A 2 -83.23 20.44 138.84
C LEU A 2 -82.46 20.26 137.52
N LEU A 3 -81.17 19.89 137.69
CA LEU A 3 -80.29 19.04 136.84
C LEU A 3 -79.80 19.62 135.50
N CYS A 4 -78.58 19.42 134.98
CA CYS A 4 -77.25 18.90 135.40
C CYS A 4 -76.31 18.99 134.12
N PRO A 5 -75.07 18.46 134.02
CA PRO A 5 -73.86 19.29 133.78
C PRO A 5 -72.91 18.85 132.62
N CYS A 6 -71.84 19.64 132.43
CA CYS A 6 -70.50 19.36 131.85
C CYS A 6 -70.30 18.96 130.37
N ARG A 7 -69.52 19.80 129.64
CA ARG A 7 -68.52 19.46 128.59
C ARG A 7 -67.67 20.70 128.29
N SER A 8 -66.53 20.87 128.97
CA SER A 8 -65.17 20.56 128.50
C SER A 8 -64.68 21.37 127.29
N ALA A 9 -63.65 22.17 127.55
CA ALA A 9 -62.47 22.37 126.70
C ALA A 9 -62.68 23.00 125.32
N VAL A 10 -62.89 24.31 125.24
CA VAL A 10 -62.44 25.10 124.10
C VAL A 10 -62.00 26.49 124.60
N LEU A 11 -60.78 26.88 124.22
CA LEU A 11 -60.12 28.19 124.37
C LEU A 11 -59.29 28.42 125.65
N SER A 12 -58.44 27.43 125.94
CA SER A 12 -57.04 27.72 126.29
C SER A 12 -56.35 28.43 125.11
N LYS A 13 -55.38 29.30 125.42
CA LYS A 13 -54.69 30.27 124.55
C LYS A 13 -55.48 31.55 124.26
N MET A 14 -55.56 32.44 125.25
CA MET A 14 -55.26 33.83 124.91
C MET A 14 -53.81 33.82 124.41
N ALA A 15 -53.68 33.83 123.09
CA ALA A 15 -52.41 34.01 122.44
C ALA A 15 -51.78 35.26 123.06
N GLU A 16 -50.62 35.09 123.71
CA GLU A 16 -49.61 36.13 123.69
C GLU A 16 -49.55 36.60 122.24
N GLN A 17 -50.15 37.76 121.96
CA GLN A 17 -49.81 38.50 120.77
C GLN A 17 -48.37 38.94 121.02
N ASN A 18 -47.44 38.01 120.79
CA ASN A 18 -46.03 38.27 120.59
C ASN A 18 -45.94 39.07 119.29
N TYR A 19 -46.39 40.33 119.35
CA TYR A 19 -45.96 41.31 118.39
C TYR A 19 -44.46 41.41 118.61
N PRO A 20 -43.65 41.03 117.61
CA PRO A 20 -42.22 41.10 117.74
C PRO A 20 -41.86 42.49 118.22
N SER A 21 -41.00 42.56 119.23
CA SER A 21 -40.49 43.83 119.74
C SER A 21 -39.98 44.65 118.55
N LEU A 22 -40.13 45.97 118.58
CA LEU A 22 -39.63 46.85 117.50
C LEU A 22 -38.17 46.50 117.14
N THR A 23 -37.37 46.16 118.14
CA THR A 23 -35.97 45.72 118.00
C THR A 23 -35.83 44.41 117.20
N GLU A 24 -36.77 43.49 117.35
CA GLU A 24 -36.80 42.17 116.71
C GLU A 24 -37.26 42.26 115.25
N VAL A 25 -38.25 43.13 114.96
CA VAL A 25 -38.64 43.49 113.58
C VAL A 25 -37.49 44.18 112.86
N VAL A 26 -36.82 45.15 113.51
CA VAL A 26 -35.65 45.84 112.93
C VAL A 26 -34.51 44.85 112.65
N LYS A 27 -34.28 43.88 113.53
CA LYS A 27 -33.26 42.83 113.31
C LYS A 27 -33.62 41.94 112.11
N GLN A 28 -34.86 41.47 112.01
CA GLN A 28 -35.31 40.66 110.86
C GLN A 28 -35.21 41.42 109.54
N VAL A 29 -35.61 42.70 109.54
CA VAL A 29 -35.46 43.57 108.35
C VAL A 29 -33.99 43.73 107.97
N ALA A 30 -33.09 43.94 108.93
CA ALA A 30 -31.66 44.05 108.67
C ALA A 30 -31.05 42.75 108.10
N GLU A 31 -31.42 41.59 108.65
CA GLU A 31 -31.00 40.28 108.14
C GLU A 31 -31.51 40.03 106.72
N GLN A 32 -32.78 40.36 106.45
CA GLN A 32 -33.37 40.25 105.13
C GLN A 32 -32.72 41.21 104.13
N GLN A 33 -32.41 42.44 104.54
CA GLN A 33 -31.72 43.42 103.72
C GLN A 33 -30.28 42.96 103.39
N HIS A 34 -29.60 42.31 104.33
CA HIS A 34 -28.28 41.70 104.11
C HIS A 34 -28.33 40.53 103.12
N LEU A 35 -29.32 39.64 103.25
CA LEU A 35 -29.55 38.53 102.31
C LEU A 35 -29.84 39.04 100.89
N GLN A 36 -30.75 40.02 100.77
CA GLN A 36 -31.05 40.65 99.47
C GLN A 36 -29.83 41.33 98.87
N SER A 37 -29.03 42.03 99.68
CA SER A 37 -27.79 42.66 99.19
C SER A 37 -26.77 41.64 98.71
N SER A 38 -26.65 40.49 99.40
CA SER A 38 -25.79 39.37 98.99
C SER A 38 -26.24 38.74 97.67
N GLU A 39 -27.55 38.56 97.49
CA GLU A 39 -28.13 38.00 96.27
C GLU A 39 -28.00 38.96 95.07
N ILE A 40 -28.22 40.26 95.29
CA ILE A 40 -27.99 41.30 94.27
C ILE A 40 -26.54 41.28 93.78
N GLU A 41 -25.57 41.12 94.69
CA GLU A 41 -24.15 41.13 94.32
C GLU A 41 -23.76 39.87 93.51
N LYS A 42 -24.32 38.70 93.86
CA LYS A 42 -24.19 37.47 93.05
C LYS A 42 -24.79 37.65 91.66
N ASN A 43 -26.00 38.21 91.58
CA ASN A 43 -26.69 38.45 90.31
C ASN A 43 -25.92 39.43 89.41
N LYS A 44 -25.34 40.50 89.98
CA LYS A 44 -24.45 41.41 89.24
C LYS A 44 -23.24 40.66 88.66
N THR A 45 -22.60 39.81 89.46
CA THR A 45 -21.43 39.03 89.01
C THR A 45 -21.80 38.13 87.83
N ILE A 46 -22.93 37.43 87.93
CA ILE A 46 -23.46 36.60 86.84
C ILE A 46 -23.75 37.45 85.60
N LEU A 47 -24.38 38.62 85.77
CA LEU A 47 -24.70 39.52 84.67
C LEU A 47 -23.44 40.01 83.93
N PHE A 48 -22.38 40.38 84.66
CA PHE A 48 -21.10 40.74 84.04
C PHE A 48 -20.47 39.57 83.28
N GLN A 49 -20.53 38.35 83.81
CA GLN A 49 -20.03 37.16 83.13
C GLN A 49 -20.81 36.85 81.83
N LEU A 50 -22.14 36.96 81.88
CA LEU A 50 -22.98 36.78 80.70
C LEU A 50 -22.71 37.85 79.65
N GLN A 51 -22.55 39.10 80.05
CA GLN A 51 -22.25 40.21 79.15
C GLN A 51 -20.88 40.03 78.47
N ALA A 52 -19.87 39.56 79.20
CA ALA A 52 -18.57 39.23 78.62
C ALA A 52 -18.66 38.10 77.58
N LYS A 53 -19.42 37.03 77.89
CA LYS A 53 -19.64 35.92 76.95
C LYS A 53 -20.40 36.35 75.69
N LEU A 54 -21.40 37.22 75.81
CA LEU A 54 -22.12 37.76 74.66
C LEU A 54 -21.18 38.53 73.72
N GLN A 55 -20.31 39.37 74.28
CA GLN A 55 -19.32 40.12 73.47
C GLN A 55 -18.29 39.20 72.80
N GLU A 56 -17.92 38.10 73.44
CA GLU A 56 -17.02 37.10 72.83
C GLU A 56 -17.70 36.37 71.67
N LEU A 57 -18.95 35.92 71.86
CA LEU A 57 -19.74 35.28 70.82
C LEU A 57 -20.04 36.21 69.64
N GLU A 58 -20.30 37.50 69.88
CA GLU A 58 -20.48 38.49 68.82
C GLU A 58 -19.21 38.61 67.95
N LYS A 59 -18.02 38.65 68.56
CA LYS A 59 -16.75 38.68 67.82
C LYS A 59 -16.51 37.41 67.03
N GLU A 60 -16.82 36.26 67.60
CA GLU A 60 -16.68 34.96 66.92
C GLU A 60 -17.63 34.88 65.73
N MET A 61 -18.88 35.32 65.89
CA MET A 61 -19.86 35.38 64.81
C MET A 61 -19.41 36.29 63.66
N ASP A 62 -18.87 37.47 63.97
CA ASP A 62 -18.32 38.38 62.96
C ASP A 62 -17.12 37.77 62.21
N SER A 63 -16.25 37.06 62.93
CA SER A 63 -15.12 36.33 62.33
C SER A 63 -15.59 35.23 61.39
N ILE A 64 -16.54 34.39 61.82
CA ILE A 64 -17.11 33.31 61.00
C ILE A 64 -17.81 33.88 59.77
N LEU A 65 -18.52 35.01 59.90
CA LEU A 65 -19.19 35.66 58.78
C LEU A 65 -18.18 36.14 57.72
N LEU A 66 -17.04 36.71 58.14
CA LEU A 66 -15.99 37.14 57.23
C LEU A 66 -15.34 35.95 56.51
N GLU A 67 -15.04 34.88 57.23
CA GLU A 67 -14.48 33.65 56.66
C GLU A 67 -15.45 33.00 55.67
N THR A 68 -16.74 32.93 56.01
CA THR A 68 -17.78 32.39 55.13
C THR A 68 -17.88 33.18 53.83
N LYS A 69 -17.83 34.53 53.91
CA LYS A 69 -17.84 35.38 52.71
C LYS A 69 -16.57 35.25 51.88
N ALA A 70 -15.43 34.96 52.49
CA ALA A 70 -14.18 34.74 51.77
C ALA A 70 -14.22 33.41 51.01
N THR A 71 -14.62 32.33 51.68
CA THR A 71 -14.74 31.00 51.07
C THR A 71 -15.80 30.95 49.98
N GLU A 72 -16.93 31.64 50.13
CA GLU A 72 -17.93 31.77 49.08
C GLU A 72 -17.35 32.39 47.80
N ARG A 73 -16.51 33.43 47.91
CA ARG A 73 -15.84 34.03 46.74
C ARG A 73 -14.83 33.09 46.10
N GLU A 74 -14.11 32.32 46.90
CA GLU A 74 -13.17 31.31 46.39
C GLU A 74 -13.91 30.20 45.62
N ILE A 75 -15.07 29.77 46.09
CA ILE A 75 -15.92 28.80 45.39
C ILE A 75 -16.30 29.32 44.01
N TYR A 76 -16.80 30.56 43.90
CA TYR A 76 -17.15 31.15 42.60
C TYR A 76 -15.94 31.21 41.65
N LEU A 77 -14.75 31.59 42.14
CA LEU A 77 -13.54 31.62 41.32
C LEU A 77 -13.14 30.22 40.84
N HIS A 78 -13.30 29.20 41.68
CA HIS A 78 -13.04 27.82 41.31
C HIS A 78 -14.05 27.29 40.29
N ASP A 79 -15.33 27.62 40.44
CA ASP A 79 -16.38 27.25 39.49
C ASP A 79 -16.11 27.83 38.08
N ASP A 80 -15.72 29.11 38.01
CA ASP A 80 -15.32 29.75 36.74
C ASP A 80 -14.12 29.03 36.10
N ALA A 81 -13.11 28.67 36.91
CA ALA A 81 -11.93 27.94 36.43
C ALA A 81 -12.27 26.51 35.94
N ILE A 82 -13.22 25.85 36.61
CA ILE A 82 -13.73 24.54 36.20
C ILE A 82 -14.45 24.64 34.86
N GLU A 83 -15.29 25.66 34.65
CA GLU A 83 -16.03 25.84 33.40
C GLU A 83 -15.07 26.07 32.21
N VAL A 84 -14.07 26.95 32.39
CA VAL A 84 -13.04 27.19 31.36
C VAL A 84 -12.28 25.91 31.03
N THR A 85 -11.87 25.15 32.05
CA THR A 85 -11.12 23.91 31.85
C THR A 85 -11.97 22.85 31.15
N LYS A 86 -13.26 22.74 31.52
CA LYS A 86 -14.20 21.83 30.88
C LYS A 86 -14.35 22.14 29.38
N HIS A 87 -14.55 23.41 29.04
CA HIS A 87 -14.64 23.82 27.63
C HIS A 87 -13.37 23.51 26.85
N HIS A 88 -12.20 23.73 27.47
CA HIS A 88 -10.92 23.38 26.85
C HIS A 88 -10.80 21.87 26.59
N CYS A 89 -11.18 21.03 27.56
CA CYS A 89 -11.19 19.58 27.40
C CYS A 89 -12.14 19.14 26.27
N GLU A 90 -13.35 19.68 26.20
CA GLU A 90 -14.32 19.37 25.14
C GLU A 90 -13.76 19.71 23.74
N ASN A 91 -13.08 20.85 23.62
CA ASN A 91 -12.43 21.24 22.36
C ASN A 91 -11.26 20.31 21.99
N LEU A 92 -10.44 19.89 22.96
CA LEU A 92 -9.37 18.92 22.73
C LEU A 92 -9.94 17.56 22.30
N GLU A 93 -11.01 17.08 22.94
CA GLU A 93 -11.68 15.84 22.54
C GLU A 93 -12.21 15.90 21.11
N ALA A 94 -12.82 17.02 20.72
CA ALA A 94 -13.29 17.23 19.35
C ALA A 94 -12.14 17.16 18.33
N GLN A 95 -11.01 17.80 18.64
CA GLN A 95 -9.81 17.75 17.80
C GLN A 95 -9.23 16.34 17.70
N VAL A 96 -9.15 15.60 18.82
CA VAL A 96 -8.69 14.20 18.82
C VAL A 96 -9.58 13.32 17.94
N ARG A 97 -10.91 13.47 18.03
CA ARG A 97 -11.85 12.73 17.19
C ARG A 97 -11.68 13.07 15.71
N ALA A 98 -11.50 14.35 15.38
CA ALA A 98 -11.25 14.79 14.00
C ALA A 98 -9.96 14.19 13.43
N LEU A 99 -8.85 14.29 14.18
CA LEU A 99 -7.55 13.70 13.80
C LEU A 99 -7.62 12.19 13.66
N TYR A 100 -8.35 11.50 14.53
CA TYR A 100 -8.53 10.06 14.43
C TYR A 100 -9.29 9.68 13.15
N SER A 101 -10.36 10.40 12.82
CA SER A 101 -11.12 10.18 11.59
C SER A 101 -10.28 10.43 10.34
N GLU A 102 -9.44 11.48 10.33
CA GLU A 102 -8.54 11.77 9.22
C GLU A 102 -7.47 10.69 9.06
N ASN A 103 -6.86 10.23 10.16
CA ASN A 103 -5.89 9.13 10.13
C ASN A 103 -6.51 7.83 9.57
N MET A 104 -7.76 7.52 9.94
CA MET A 104 -8.45 6.36 9.39
C MET A 104 -8.66 6.48 7.89
N LYS A 105 -9.04 7.66 7.39
CA LYS A 105 -9.18 7.92 5.96
C LYS A 105 -7.85 7.77 5.23
N LEU A 106 -6.79 8.40 5.73
CA LEU A 106 -5.45 8.31 5.12
C LEU A 106 -4.95 6.86 5.05
N ARG A 107 -5.23 6.05 6.08
CA ARG A 107 -4.85 4.63 6.06
C ARG A 107 -5.55 3.86 4.93
N LEU A 108 -6.85 4.09 4.75
CA LEU A 108 -7.63 3.47 3.65
C LEU A 108 -7.14 3.93 2.27
N ASP A 109 -6.82 5.22 2.13
CA ASP A 109 -6.27 5.78 0.89
C ASP A 109 -4.90 5.14 0.56
N VAL A 110 -4.04 4.95 1.57
CA VAL A 110 -2.75 4.25 1.42
C VAL A 110 -2.93 2.79 1.00
N GLU A 111 -3.85 2.06 1.64
CA GLU A 111 -4.17 0.68 1.28
C GLU A 111 -4.64 0.58 -0.18
N THR A 112 -5.53 1.49 -0.61
CA THR A 112 -6.03 1.55 -1.99
C THR A 112 -4.90 1.80 -3.00
N ILE A 113 -4.04 2.79 -2.74
CA ILE A 113 -2.90 3.10 -3.61
C ILE A 113 -1.93 1.92 -3.70
N GLN A 114 -1.70 1.22 -2.57
CA GLN A 114 -0.84 0.05 -2.54
C GLN A 114 -1.39 -1.09 -3.39
N GLU A 115 -2.69 -1.37 -3.32
CA GLU A 115 -3.35 -2.39 -4.15
C GLU A 115 -3.25 -2.04 -5.65
N GLU A 116 -3.50 -0.78 -6.02
CA GLU A 116 -3.36 -0.30 -7.40
C GLU A 116 -1.92 -0.42 -7.92
N TYR A 117 -0.95 -0.11 -7.07
CA TYR A 117 0.47 -0.24 -7.38
C TYR A 117 0.83 -1.72 -7.63
N GLU A 118 0.39 -2.63 -6.77
CA GLU A 118 0.66 -4.07 -6.91
C GLU A 118 0.03 -4.65 -8.18
N MET A 119 -1.21 -4.29 -8.48
CA MET A 119 -1.88 -4.67 -9.74
C MET A 119 -1.10 -4.18 -10.96
N THR A 120 -0.69 -2.91 -10.94
CA THR A 120 0.07 -2.29 -12.04
C THR A 120 1.45 -2.93 -12.17
N PHE A 121 2.11 -3.23 -11.06
CA PHE A 121 3.42 -3.88 -11.03
C PHE A 121 3.36 -5.28 -11.63
N ALA A 122 2.36 -6.10 -11.22
CA ALA A 122 2.15 -7.44 -11.75
C ALA A 122 1.91 -7.41 -13.27
N ARG A 123 1.01 -6.54 -13.74
CA ARG A 123 0.73 -6.36 -15.17
C ARG A 123 1.98 -5.97 -15.96
N ASN A 124 2.76 -5.03 -15.44
CA ASN A 124 4.01 -4.60 -16.07
C ASN A 124 5.07 -5.71 -16.09
N SER A 125 5.14 -6.54 -15.05
CA SER A 125 6.01 -7.70 -14.99
C SER A 125 5.66 -8.70 -16.10
N GLU A 126 4.38 -9.03 -16.27
CA GLU A 126 3.92 -9.91 -17.33
C GLU A 126 4.26 -9.38 -18.73
N TYR A 127 4.07 -8.08 -18.97
CA TYR A 127 4.45 -7.47 -20.24
C TYR A 127 5.95 -7.57 -20.50
N ARG A 128 6.79 -7.37 -19.49
CA ARG A 128 8.25 -7.51 -19.62
C ARG A 128 8.64 -8.94 -20.00
N GLU A 129 8.04 -9.95 -19.37
CA GLU A 129 8.30 -11.35 -19.73
C GLU A 129 7.81 -11.67 -21.15
N LYS A 130 6.65 -11.16 -21.57
CA LYS A 130 6.17 -11.28 -22.97
C LYS A 130 7.16 -10.67 -23.96
N ILE A 131 7.67 -9.47 -23.69
CA ILE A 131 8.66 -8.81 -24.55
C ILE A 131 9.95 -9.63 -24.62
N LYS A 132 10.42 -10.15 -23.48
CA LYS A 132 11.61 -10.99 -23.40
C LYS A 132 11.44 -12.27 -24.23
N ALA A 133 10.29 -12.93 -24.13
CA ALA A 133 9.98 -14.11 -24.94
C ALA A 133 9.99 -13.79 -26.45
N HIS A 134 9.37 -12.68 -26.86
CA HIS A 134 9.38 -12.25 -28.27
C HIS A 134 10.79 -11.93 -28.77
N LYS A 135 11.60 -11.23 -27.97
CA LYS A 135 13.00 -10.94 -28.30
C LYS A 135 13.82 -12.23 -28.49
N ASN A 136 13.59 -13.25 -27.67
CA ASN A 136 14.26 -14.53 -27.82
C ASN A 136 13.85 -15.24 -29.12
N LEU A 137 12.55 -15.32 -29.41
CA LEU A 137 12.04 -15.90 -30.66
C LEU A 137 12.60 -15.19 -31.89
N PHE A 138 12.62 -13.85 -31.85
CA PHE A 138 13.18 -13.04 -32.93
C PHE A 138 14.67 -13.32 -33.14
N ARG A 139 15.46 -13.36 -32.06
CA ARG A 139 16.90 -13.71 -32.12
C ARG A 139 17.11 -15.10 -32.72
N GLU A 140 16.30 -16.09 -32.34
CA GLU A 140 16.38 -17.43 -32.90
C GLU A 140 16.07 -17.43 -34.40
N MET A 141 15.04 -16.71 -34.84
CA MET A 141 14.69 -16.57 -36.25
C MET A 141 15.80 -15.89 -37.04
N GLU A 142 16.34 -14.78 -36.53
CA GLU A 142 17.48 -14.07 -37.14
C GLU A 142 18.70 -14.98 -37.29
N SER A 143 18.99 -15.80 -36.28
CA SER A 143 20.12 -16.75 -36.35
C SER A 143 19.97 -17.80 -37.46
N LYS A 144 18.73 -18.19 -37.80
CA LYS A 144 18.40 -19.20 -38.81
C LYS A 144 18.25 -18.61 -40.22
N MET A 145 18.04 -17.30 -40.33
CA MET A 145 17.78 -16.59 -41.59
C MET A 145 18.87 -16.81 -42.66
N PRO A 146 20.19 -16.74 -42.35
CA PRO A 146 21.23 -16.97 -43.37
C PRO A 146 21.14 -18.36 -44.01
N VAL A 147 20.85 -19.39 -43.20
CA VAL A 147 20.70 -20.77 -43.68
C VAL A 147 19.46 -20.91 -44.55
N MET A 148 18.35 -20.27 -44.19
CA MET A 148 17.14 -20.27 -45.01
C MET A 148 17.35 -19.59 -46.36
N ILE A 149 18.06 -18.46 -46.39
CA ILE A 149 18.41 -17.76 -47.64
C ILE A 149 19.29 -18.65 -48.52
N GLU A 150 20.32 -19.27 -47.96
CA GLU A 150 21.20 -20.16 -48.73
C GLU A 150 20.46 -21.40 -49.25
N LEU A 151 19.59 -21.99 -48.43
CA LEU A 151 18.74 -23.11 -48.84
C LEU A 151 17.82 -22.71 -50.01
N ALA A 152 17.22 -21.53 -49.98
CA ALA A 152 16.37 -21.04 -51.06
C ALA A 152 17.17 -20.87 -52.37
N LYS A 153 18.38 -20.30 -52.29
CA LYS A 153 19.29 -20.20 -53.45
C LYS A 153 19.65 -21.56 -54.02
N LYS A 154 20.04 -22.51 -53.17
CA LYS A 154 20.37 -23.88 -53.61
C LYS A 154 19.19 -24.59 -54.25
N LYS A 155 17.97 -24.43 -53.69
CA LYS A 155 16.74 -24.97 -54.30
C LYS A 155 16.49 -24.39 -55.70
N ALA A 156 16.68 -23.09 -55.89
CA ALA A 156 16.54 -22.43 -57.19
C ALA A 156 17.52 -22.99 -58.24
N VAL A 157 18.78 -23.20 -57.85
CA VAL A 157 19.78 -23.84 -58.73
C VAL A 157 19.37 -25.27 -59.08
N VAL A 158 18.90 -26.06 -58.11
CA VAL A 158 18.43 -27.44 -58.36
C VAL A 158 17.24 -27.44 -59.32
N THR A 159 16.30 -26.52 -59.20
CA THR A 159 15.17 -26.41 -60.14
C THR A 159 15.64 -26.06 -61.54
N GLU A 160 16.57 -25.10 -61.70
CA GLU A 160 17.14 -24.73 -63.00
C GLU A 160 17.86 -25.92 -63.65
N LEU A 161 18.66 -26.65 -62.89
CA LEU A 161 19.36 -27.85 -63.38
C LEU A 161 18.40 -28.96 -63.79
N ARG A 162 17.28 -29.12 -63.08
CA ARG A 162 16.23 -30.09 -63.45
C ARG A 162 15.58 -29.71 -64.78
N THR A 163 15.22 -28.44 -64.97
CA THR A 163 14.67 -27.95 -66.24
C THR A 163 15.64 -28.16 -67.39
N LYS A 164 16.91 -27.76 -67.24
CA LYS A 164 17.94 -28.00 -68.28
C LYS A 164 18.14 -29.49 -68.57
N LYS A 165 18.08 -30.34 -67.55
CA LYS A 165 18.14 -31.80 -67.74
C LYS A 165 16.95 -32.28 -68.57
N GLU A 166 15.74 -31.83 -68.27
CA GLU A 166 14.53 -32.20 -69.02
C GLU A 166 14.59 -31.74 -70.47
N GLU A 167 15.04 -30.50 -70.72
CA GLU A 167 15.29 -29.96 -72.06
C GLU A 167 16.31 -30.82 -72.82
N LEU A 168 17.46 -31.13 -72.21
CA LEU A 168 18.49 -31.99 -72.82
C LEU A 168 17.98 -33.40 -73.11
N MET A 169 17.21 -34.00 -72.20
CA MET A 169 16.62 -35.33 -72.45
C MET A 169 15.64 -35.29 -73.63
N HIS A 170 14.82 -34.24 -73.72
CA HIS A 170 13.90 -34.05 -74.84
C HIS A 170 14.67 -33.87 -76.16
N ASP A 171 15.70 -33.03 -76.18
CA ASP A 171 16.55 -32.82 -77.37
C ASP A 171 17.26 -34.10 -77.81
N LEU A 172 17.77 -34.92 -76.88
CA LEU A 172 18.43 -36.19 -77.19
C LEU A 172 17.46 -37.27 -77.69
N GLN A 173 16.21 -37.26 -77.25
CA GLN A 173 15.18 -38.18 -77.74
C GLN A 173 14.61 -37.76 -79.10
N ASN A 174 14.80 -36.50 -79.49
CA ASN A 174 14.41 -35.99 -80.80
C ASN A 174 15.52 -36.26 -81.84
N PRO A 175 15.27 -37.04 -82.91
CA PRO A 175 16.24 -37.24 -83.99
C PRO A 175 16.56 -35.93 -84.75
N GLU A 176 15.73 -34.90 -84.63
CA GLU A 176 15.97 -33.54 -85.14
C GLU A 176 16.40 -32.55 -84.04
N GLY A 177 16.79 -33.03 -82.85
CA GLY A 177 17.24 -32.18 -81.74
C GLY A 177 18.53 -31.43 -82.07
N SER A 178 18.73 -30.24 -81.49
CA SER A 178 19.82 -29.34 -81.90
C SER A 178 21.21 -29.96 -81.75
N VAL A 179 21.45 -30.66 -80.63
CA VAL A 179 22.71 -31.36 -80.35
C VAL A 179 22.89 -32.56 -81.29
N THR A 180 21.82 -33.32 -81.52
CA THR A 180 21.84 -34.47 -82.42
C THR A 180 22.12 -34.03 -83.86
N ASN A 181 21.52 -32.94 -84.31
CA ASN A 181 21.76 -32.34 -85.63
C ASN A 181 23.20 -31.84 -85.76
N GLN A 182 23.74 -31.13 -84.77
CA GLN A 182 25.13 -30.68 -84.80
C GLN A 182 26.11 -31.85 -84.93
N VAL A 183 25.93 -32.90 -84.12
CA VAL A 183 26.76 -34.11 -84.19
C VAL A 183 26.59 -34.81 -85.54
N GLN A 184 25.37 -34.86 -86.07
CA GLN A 184 25.08 -35.47 -87.37
C GLN A 184 25.73 -34.67 -88.52
N GLU A 185 25.73 -33.35 -88.47
CA GLU A 185 26.43 -32.48 -89.43
C GLU A 185 27.94 -32.72 -89.40
N GLU A 186 28.55 -32.79 -88.22
CA GLU A 186 29.98 -33.11 -88.04
C GLU A 186 30.31 -34.51 -88.60
N ILE A 187 29.49 -35.52 -88.32
CA ILE A 187 29.63 -36.86 -88.90
C ILE A 187 29.56 -36.80 -90.43
N THR A 188 28.65 -35.99 -90.98
CA THR A 188 28.45 -35.86 -92.42
C THR A 188 29.64 -35.16 -93.08
N LEU A 189 30.20 -34.15 -92.44
CA LEU A 189 31.43 -33.47 -92.87
C LEU A 189 32.61 -34.46 -92.91
N LEU A 190 32.82 -35.21 -91.82
CA LEU A 190 33.88 -36.22 -91.74
C LEU A 190 33.72 -37.31 -92.81
N LYS A 191 32.49 -37.79 -93.07
CA LYS A 191 32.22 -38.75 -94.16
C LYS A 191 32.60 -38.20 -95.53
N ARG A 192 32.36 -36.90 -95.77
CA ARG A 192 32.72 -36.23 -97.02
C ARG A 192 34.24 -36.14 -97.16
N GLU A 193 34.95 -35.75 -96.10
CA GLU A 193 36.41 -35.73 -96.08
C GLU A 193 37.02 -37.11 -96.33
N ILE A 194 36.50 -38.15 -95.66
CA ILE A 194 36.95 -39.54 -95.88
C ILE A 194 36.76 -39.97 -97.33
N THR A 195 35.60 -39.63 -97.94
CA THR A 195 35.33 -39.97 -99.34
C THR A 195 36.29 -39.25 -100.28
N SER A 196 36.52 -37.95 -100.07
CA SER A 196 37.49 -37.16 -100.85
C SER A 196 38.90 -37.73 -100.75
N VAL A 197 39.33 -38.15 -99.55
CA VAL A 197 40.64 -38.78 -99.34
C VAL A 197 40.71 -40.13 -100.04
N LYS A 198 39.65 -40.95 -99.98
CA LYS A 198 39.58 -42.24 -100.70
C LYS A 198 39.70 -42.05 -102.21
N GLU A 199 38.96 -41.11 -102.79
CA GLU A 199 39.04 -40.80 -104.23
C GLU A 199 40.45 -40.33 -104.62
N PHE A 200 41.06 -39.47 -103.81
CA PHE A 200 42.44 -39.03 -104.00
C PHE A 200 43.42 -40.22 -103.96
N ILE A 201 43.27 -41.13 -103.00
CA ILE A 201 44.07 -42.36 -102.91
C ILE A 201 43.86 -43.22 -104.15
N SER A 202 42.61 -43.50 -104.56
CA SER A 202 42.32 -44.30 -105.76
C SER A 202 42.95 -43.71 -107.02
N LYS A 203 42.89 -42.38 -107.19
CA LYS A 203 43.54 -41.69 -108.32
C LYS A 203 45.06 -41.87 -108.27
N LYS A 204 45.68 -41.71 -107.10
CA LYS A 204 47.13 -41.95 -106.92
C LYS A 204 47.52 -43.40 -107.17
N THR A 205 46.71 -44.36 -106.73
CA THR A 205 46.92 -45.78 -107.01
C THR A 205 46.81 -46.09 -108.50
N GLY A 206 45.85 -45.48 -109.22
CA GLY A 206 45.73 -45.60 -110.67
C GLY A 206 46.97 -45.08 -111.42
N LEU A 207 47.42 -43.87 -111.09
CA LEU A 207 48.65 -43.29 -111.65
C LEU A 207 49.87 -44.17 -111.36
N LEU A 208 50.00 -44.71 -110.15
CA LEU A 208 51.08 -45.62 -109.78
C LEU A 208 51.07 -46.90 -110.65
N GLU A 209 49.88 -47.43 -110.98
CA GLU A 209 49.76 -48.62 -111.80
C GLU A 209 50.06 -48.34 -113.28
N GLU A 210 49.72 -47.16 -113.79
CA GLU A 210 50.16 -46.67 -115.10
C GLU A 210 51.68 -46.50 -115.16
N GLU A 211 52.28 -45.90 -114.13
CA GLU A 211 53.73 -45.75 -113.98
C GLU A 211 54.42 -47.13 -113.98
N LYS A 212 53.89 -48.11 -113.23
CA LYS A 212 54.40 -49.49 -113.25
C LYS A 212 54.30 -50.13 -114.64
N LYS A 213 53.20 -49.92 -115.38
CA LYS A 213 53.06 -50.41 -116.76
C LYS A 213 54.07 -49.74 -117.71
N MET A 214 54.31 -48.44 -117.55
CA MET A 214 55.34 -47.71 -118.31
C MET A 214 56.74 -48.26 -117.98
N HIS A 215 57.07 -48.44 -116.70
CA HIS A 215 58.31 -49.06 -116.26
C HIS A 215 58.48 -50.48 -116.82
N ALA A 216 57.42 -51.28 -116.85
CA ALA A 216 57.46 -52.63 -117.43
C ALA A 216 57.70 -52.61 -118.96
N LYS A 217 57.14 -51.63 -119.68
CA LYS A 217 57.43 -51.42 -121.12
C LYS A 217 58.88 -50.99 -121.34
N LEU A 218 59.37 -49.99 -120.60
CA LEU A 218 60.78 -49.55 -120.64
C LEU A 218 61.73 -50.72 -120.34
N ARG A 219 61.40 -51.57 -119.36
CA ARG A 219 62.22 -52.74 -119.03
C ARG A 219 62.30 -53.75 -120.18
N LYS A 220 61.21 -53.97 -120.93
CA LYS A 220 61.21 -54.78 -122.15
C LYS A 220 61.97 -54.14 -123.32
N GLU A 221 61.89 -52.83 -123.50
CA GLU A 221 62.67 -52.12 -124.54
C GLU A 221 64.17 -52.16 -124.27
N ILE A 222 64.58 -52.15 -123.00
CA ILE A 222 65.97 -52.34 -122.59
C ILE A 222 66.44 -53.79 -122.84
N GLU A 223 65.58 -54.80 -122.64
CA GLU A 223 65.88 -56.21 -122.97
C GLU A 223 65.99 -56.49 -124.48
N VAL A 224 65.32 -55.72 -125.34
CA VAL A 224 65.43 -55.84 -126.82
C VAL A 224 66.66 -55.08 -127.38
N SER A 225 67.29 -54.24 -126.56
CA SER A 225 68.49 -53.47 -126.91
C SER A 225 69.80 -54.12 -126.44
N HIS A 226 69.77 -55.41 -126.05
CA HIS A 226 70.94 -56.20 -125.64
C HIS A 226 70.99 -57.59 -126.26
#